data_AF-B3JEM6-F1
#
_entry.id   AF-B3JEM6-F1
#
_cell.length_a   1.000
_cell.length_b   1.000
_cell.length_c   1.000
_cell.angle_alpha   90.00
_cell.angle_beta   90.00
_cell.angle_gamma   90.00
#
_symmetry.space_group_name_H-M   'P 1'
#
loop_
_entity.id
_entity.type
_entity.pdbx_description
1 polymer ?
#
loop_
_entity_poly.entity_id
_entity_poly.type
_entity_poly.pdbx_seq_one_letter_code
_entity_poly.pdbx_strand_id
1 'polypeptide(L)'
;SHCGGFYTALNKLTHLKRLCINGIATKEEQTFDYIANLSPLEELIICNIKPFSKFPNLSNLHSLYWLFIWECKNLVDIKNIADIPNLRVFDWCCSQLKPTELEFVMQKDSIQKVAAQFGGKRLNEEFKSLLMKYNL
;
A
#
# COMPACT_ATOMS: atom_id res chain seq x y z
N SER A 1 -13.60 16.20 19.98
CA SER A 1 -14.55 16.14 18.84
C SER A 1 -14.22 17.22 17.81
N HIS A 2 -13.10 17.15 17.09
CA HIS A 2 -12.75 18.11 16.02
C HIS A 2 -11.79 17.44 15.01
N CYS A 3 -12.26 16.47 14.23
CA CYS A 3 -11.48 15.92 13.11
C CYS A 3 -12.36 15.43 11.94
N GLY A 4 -13.49 16.09 11.68
CA GLY A 4 -14.38 15.76 10.55
C GLY A 4 -14.17 16.64 9.30
N GLY A 5 -13.51 17.79 9.43
CA GLY A 5 -13.46 18.81 8.37
C GLY A 5 -12.53 18.49 7.20
N PHE A 6 -11.33 17.96 7.48
CA PHE A 6 -10.29 17.76 6.46
C PHE A 6 -10.65 16.69 5.41
N TYR A 7 -11.31 15.61 5.81
CA TYR A 7 -11.61 14.49 4.91
C TYR A 7 -12.72 14.81 3.89
N THR A 8 -13.66 15.69 4.25
CA THR A 8 -14.76 16.08 3.33
C THR A 8 -14.29 16.87 2.12
N ALA A 9 -13.16 17.58 2.22
CA ALA A 9 -12.58 18.31 1.10
C ALA A 9 -11.98 17.37 0.04
N LEU A 10 -11.42 16.22 0.45
CA LEU A 10 -10.83 15.24 -0.46
C LEU A 10 -11.87 14.57 -1.34
N ASN A 11 -13.10 14.37 -0.83
CA ASN A 11 -14.21 13.83 -1.62
C ASN A 11 -14.61 14.73 -2.79
N LYS A 12 -14.17 15.99 -2.81
CA LYS A 12 -14.38 16.91 -3.94
C LYS A 12 -13.34 16.77 -5.05
N LEU A 13 -12.27 16.00 -4.82
CA LEU A 13 -11.21 15.77 -5.79
C LEU A 13 -11.59 14.61 -6.74
N THR A 14 -12.71 14.77 -7.45
CA THR A 14 -13.34 13.77 -8.33
C THR A 14 -12.51 13.36 -9.55
N HIS A 15 -11.33 13.95 -9.73
CA HIS A 15 -10.41 13.66 -10.83
C HIS A 15 -9.00 13.30 -10.35
N LEU A 16 -8.79 13.14 -9.04
CA LEU A 16 -7.49 12.81 -8.49
C LEU A 16 -7.12 11.37 -8.85
N LYS A 17 -6.23 11.22 -9.84
CA LYS A 17 -5.71 9.92 -10.29
C LYS A 17 -4.49 9.47 -9.50
N ARG A 18 -3.73 10.39 -8.91
CA ARG A 18 -2.50 10.08 -8.18
C ARG A 18 -2.46 10.80 -6.85
N LEU A 19 -2.17 10.05 -5.79
CA LEU A 19 -2.03 10.58 -4.43
C LEU A 19 -0.68 10.13 -3.87
N CYS A 20 0.12 11.10 -3.46
CA CYS A 20 1.37 10.87 -2.74
C CYS A 20 1.26 11.49 -1.35
N ILE A 21 1.45 10.67 -0.32
CA ILE A 21 1.48 11.09 1.08
C ILE A 21 2.89 10.81 1.59
N ASN A 22 3.60 11.85 2.02
CA ASN A 22 4.98 11.71 2.49
C ASN A 22 5.21 12.50 3.78
N GLY A 23 5.89 11.89 4.74
CA GLY A 23 6.53 12.60 5.84
C GLY A 23 5.56 13.29 6.79
N ILE A 24 4.49 12.61 7.22
CA ILE A 24 3.60 13.14 8.26
C ILE A 24 4.33 13.05 9.61
N ALA A 25 4.80 14.20 10.09
CA ALA A 25 5.42 14.36 11.40
C ALA A 25 4.36 14.46 12.49
N THR A 26 3.74 13.33 12.84
CA THR A 26 2.78 13.23 13.94
C THR A 26 3.08 12.04 14.85
N LYS A 27 2.59 12.12 16.09
CA LYS A 27 2.58 11.01 17.05
C LYS A 27 1.29 10.20 16.99
N GLU A 28 0.24 10.77 16.41
CA GLU A 28 -1.08 10.17 16.32
C GLU A 28 -1.14 9.12 15.21
N GLU A 29 -1.81 8.02 15.48
CA GLU A 29 -2.04 6.97 14.48
C GLU A 29 -2.71 7.53 13.22
N GLN A 30 -2.22 7.10 12.06
CA GLN A 30 -2.76 7.47 10.76
C GLN A 30 -3.40 6.24 10.13
N THR A 31 -4.74 6.24 9.99
CA THR A 31 -5.49 5.10 9.44
C THR A 31 -5.69 5.19 7.93
N PHE A 32 -5.69 6.41 7.38
CA PHE A 32 -5.89 6.70 5.94
C PHE A 32 -7.21 6.17 5.34
N ASP A 33 -8.22 5.87 6.16
CA ASP A 33 -9.51 5.33 5.70
C ASP A 33 -10.22 6.24 4.69
N TYR A 34 -9.96 7.54 4.75
CA TYR A 34 -10.52 8.53 3.82
C TYR A 34 -10.10 8.31 2.36
N ILE A 35 -9.00 7.57 2.10
CA ILE A 35 -8.53 7.25 0.74
C ILE A 35 -9.59 6.42 -0.01
N ALA A 36 -10.40 5.64 0.71
CA ALA A 36 -11.50 4.88 0.11
C ALA A 36 -12.51 5.77 -0.64
N ASN A 37 -12.61 7.07 -0.32
CA ASN A 37 -13.53 7.97 -1.02
C ASN A 37 -12.99 8.49 -2.37
N LEU A 38 -11.75 8.14 -2.73
CA LEU A 38 -11.08 8.60 -3.94
C LEU A 38 -11.25 7.58 -5.08
N SER A 39 -12.49 7.26 -5.45
CA SER A 39 -12.80 6.21 -6.44
C SER A 39 -12.03 6.29 -7.78
N PRO A 40 -11.70 7.48 -8.33
CA PRO A 40 -10.90 7.60 -9.56
C PRO A 40 -9.39 7.37 -9.37
N LEU A 41 -8.92 7.14 -8.14
CA LEU A 41 -7.50 7.02 -7.84
C LEU A 41 -6.91 5.80 -8.55
N GLU A 42 -5.84 6.03 -9.28
CA GLU A 42 -5.12 5.06 -10.10
C GLU A 42 -3.78 4.66 -9.46
N GLU A 43 -3.15 5.59 -8.73
CA GLU A 43 -1.83 5.39 -8.12
C GLU A 43 -1.79 5.96 -6.70
N LEU A 44 -1.31 5.16 -5.75
CA LEU A 44 -1.15 5.53 -4.35
C LEU A 44 0.29 5.33 -3.89
N ILE A 45 0.89 6.38 -3.36
CA ILE A 45 2.25 6.38 -2.82
C ILE A 45 2.18 6.83 -1.36
N ILE A 46 2.68 5.99 -0.43
CA ILE A 46 2.76 6.34 1.00
C ILE A 46 4.21 6.15 1.48
N CYS A 47 4.79 7.25 1.94
CA CYS A 47 6.21 7.34 2.26
C CYS A 47 6.45 7.88 3.67
N ASN A 48 7.40 7.29 4.40
CA ASN A 48 7.94 7.83 5.65
C ASN A 48 6.87 8.15 6.72
N ILE A 49 5.83 7.32 6.85
CA ILE A 49 4.79 7.51 7.86
C ILE A 49 5.05 6.58 9.05
N LYS A 50 5.61 7.11 10.12
CA LYS A 50 5.91 6.34 11.33
C LYS A 50 4.64 5.84 12.05
N PRO A 51 3.60 6.63 12.30
CA PRO A 51 2.41 6.17 13.03
C PRO A 51 1.37 5.47 12.13
N PHE A 52 1.81 4.81 11.05
CA PHE A 52 0.96 4.02 10.16
C PHE A 52 1.20 2.53 10.42
N SER A 53 0.22 1.86 11.04
CA SER A 53 0.35 0.49 11.57
C SER A 53 -0.43 -0.55 10.76
N LYS A 54 -1.55 -0.11 10.16
CA LYS A 54 -2.54 -0.94 9.48
C LYS A 54 -2.99 -0.29 8.19
N PHE A 55 -2.93 -1.02 7.08
CA PHE A 55 -3.35 -0.56 5.77
C PHE A 55 -4.89 -0.46 5.69
N PRO A 56 -5.46 0.65 5.17
CA PRO A 56 -6.91 0.83 5.08
C PRO A 56 -7.55 -0.18 4.13
N ASN A 57 -8.85 -0.41 4.28
CA ASN A 57 -9.62 -1.16 3.29
C ASN A 57 -9.91 -0.27 2.08
N LEU A 58 -9.35 -0.65 0.92
CA LEU A 58 -9.50 0.07 -0.35
C LEU A 58 -10.22 -0.78 -1.42
N SER A 59 -11.05 -1.74 -0.99
CA SER A 59 -11.79 -2.66 -1.87
C SER A 59 -12.71 -1.98 -2.88
N ASN A 60 -13.08 -0.73 -2.63
CA ASN A 60 -13.92 0.08 -3.52
C ASN A 60 -13.11 0.92 -4.55
N LEU A 61 -11.78 0.90 -4.50
CA LEU A 61 -10.92 1.61 -5.45
C LEU A 61 -10.66 0.78 -6.71
N HIS A 62 -11.66 0.69 -7.58
CA HIS A 62 -11.59 -0.10 -8.81
C HIS A 62 -10.60 0.46 -9.84
N SER A 63 -10.20 1.72 -9.76
CA SER A 63 -9.21 2.31 -10.67
C SER A 63 -7.76 2.11 -10.20
N LEU A 64 -7.55 1.75 -8.94
CA LEU A 64 -6.22 1.69 -8.32
C LEU A 64 -5.44 0.50 -8.87
N TYR A 65 -4.43 0.79 -9.69
CA TYR A 65 -3.60 -0.24 -10.33
C TYR A 65 -2.17 -0.28 -9.79
N TRP A 66 -1.68 0.80 -9.17
CA TRP A 66 -0.33 0.88 -8.63
C TRP A 66 -0.33 1.34 -7.16
N LEU A 67 0.36 0.56 -6.32
CA LEU A 67 0.59 0.86 -4.91
C LEU A 67 2.09 0.83 -4.61
N PHE A 68 2.61 1.92 -4.06
CA PHE A 68 3.99 2.01 -3.59
C PHE A 68 4.05 2.43 -2.12
N ILE A 69 4.69 1.62 -1.28
CA ILE A 69 4.90 1.91 0.14
C ILE A 69 6.39 1.92 0.44
N TRP A 70 6.87 3.02 1.05
CA TRP A 70 8.28 3.20 1.38
C TRP A 70 8.47 3.70 2.81
N GLU A 71 9.41 3.09 3.55
CA GLU A 71 9.84 3.53 4.88
C GLU A 71 8.70 3.74 5.91
N CYS A 72 7.61 2.98 5.77
CA CYS A 72 6.52 2.94 6.74
C CYS A 72 6.79 1.83 7.77
N LYS A 73 7.74 2.09 8.68
CA LYS A 73 8.38 1.08 9.55
C LYS A 73 7.46 0.33 10.51
N ASN A 74 6.30 0.88 10.83
CA ASN A 74 5.34 0.28 11.75
C ASN A 74 4.19 -0.44 11.05
N LEU A 75 4.12 -0.39 9.71
CA LEU A 75 3.01 -0.95 8.93
C LEU A 75 3.13 -2.48 8.86
N VAL A 76 2.38 -3.20 9.67
CA VAL A 76 2.47 -4.67 9.75
C VAL A 76 1.18 -5.38 9.34
N ASP A 77 0.02 -4.74 9.54
CA ASP A 77 -1.26 -5.28 9.07
C ASP A 77 -1.55 -4.76 7.66
N ILE A 78 -1.25 -5.59 6.65
CA ILE A 78 -1.38 -5.23 5.24
C ILE A 78 -2.32 -6.13 4.45
N LYS A 79 -3.07 -7.02 5.13
CA LYS A 79 -3.87 -8.05 4.43
C LYS A 79 -4.98 -7.46 3.56
N ASN A 80 -5.50 -6.29 3.91
CA ASN A 80 -6.49 -5.56 3.11
C ASN A 80 -6.00 -5.18 1.70
N ILE A 81 -4.70 -5.21 1.41
CA ILE A 81 -4.16 -5.02 0.04
C ILE A 81 -4.70 -6.11 -0.90
N ALA A 82 -5.03 -7.30 -0.38
CA ALA A 82 -5.61 -8.39 -1.14
C ALA A 82 -6.94 -8.00 -1.80
N ASP A 83 -7.69 -7.10 -1.17
CA ASP A 83 -9.05 -6.75 -1.57
C ASP A 83 -9.09 -5.66 -2.65
N ILE A 84 -7.95 -5.05 -3.00
CA ILE A 84 -7.88 -4.05 -4.07
C ILE A 84 -8.15 -4.74 -5.42
N PRO A 85 -9.24 -4.42 -6.14
CA PRO A 85 -9.72 -5.26 -7.24
C PRO A 85 -8.76 -5.32 -8.44
N ASN A 86 -8.17 -4.18 -8.82
CA ASN A 86 -7.39 -4.03 -10.05
C ASN A 86 -5.91 -3.75 -9.81
N LEU A 87 -5.39 -4.12 -8.64
CA LEU A 87 -3.97 -3.92 -8.32
C LEU A 87 -3.09 -4.77 -9.25
N ARG A 88 -2.24 -4.11 -10.05
CA ARG A 88 -1.34 -4.73 -11.03
C ARG A 88 0.13 -4.60 -10.63
N VAL A 89 0.49 -3.51 -9.97
CA VAL A 89 1.87 -3.24 -9.54
C VAL A 89 1.88 -2.94 -8.05
N PHE A 90 2.71 -3.68 -7.32
CA PHE A 90 2.94 -3.47 -5.90
C PHE A 90 4.44 -3.34 -5.61
N ASP A 91 4.85 -2.16 -5.13
CA ASP A 91 6.21 -1.89 -4.72
C ASP A 91 6.26 -1.72 -3.19
N TRP A 92 7.08 -2.54 -2.53
CA TRP A 92 7.22 -2.59 -1.08
C TRP A 92 8.68 -2.37 -0.67
N CYS A 93 8.95 -1.20 -0.09
CA CYS A 93 10.28 -0.83 0.39
C CYS A 93 10.25 -0.51 1.88
N CYS A 94 9.71 -1.46 2.68
CA CYS A 94 9.75 -1.40 4.14
C CYS A 94 10.40 -2.69 4.70
N SER A 95 11.12 -2.56 5.81
CA SER A 95 12.03 -3.61 6.31
C SER A 95 11.47 -4.51 7.41
N GLN A 96 10.25 -4.23 7.91
CA GLN A 96 9.62 -4.93 9.03
C GLN A 96 8.97 -6.26 8.67
N LEU A 97 8.64 -6.48 7.39
CA LEU A 97 8.03 -7.72 6.90
C LEU A 97 9.05 -8.57 6.14
N LYS A 98 8.87 -9.89 6.19
CA LYS A 98 9.61 -10.87 5.41
C LYS A 98 8.96 -11.11 4.04
N PRO A 99 9.69 -11.69 3.07
CA PRO A 99 9.14 -12.00 1.75
C PRO A 99 7.84 -12.80 1.77
N THR A 100 7.77 -13.86 2.59
CA THR A 100 6.59 -14.72 2.76
C THR A 100 5.35 -13.97 3.25
N GLU A 101 5.52 -12.86 3.97
CA GLU A 101 4.39 -12.05 4.44
C GLU A 101 3.73 -11.25 3.31
N LEU A 102 4.43 -11.05 2.19
CA LEU A 102 3.92 -10.41 0.97
C LEU A 102 3.32 -11.40 -0.04
N GLU A 103 3.46 -12.71 0.18
CA GLU A 103 3.08 -13.75 -0.79
C GLU A 103 1.61 -13.67 -1.22
N PHE A 104 0.72 -13.25 -0.31
CA PHE A 104 -0.71 -13.09 -0.61
C PHE A 104 -0.99 -12.10 -1.74
N VAL A 105 -0.12 -11.11 -1.97
CA VAL A 105 -0.27 -10.16 -3.09
C VAL A 105 0.06 -10.84 -4.41
N MET A 106 1.04 -11.75 -4.41
CA MET A 106 1.46 -12.51 -5.60
C MET A 106 0.40 -13.53 -6.04
N GLN A 107 -0.50 -13.93 -5.14
CA GLN A 107 -1.62 -14.84 -5.43
C GLN A 107 -2.78 -14.16 -6.14
N LYS A 108 -2.78 -12.82 -6.28
CA LYS A 108 -3.86 -12.10 -6.96
C LYS A 108 -3.78 -12.30 -8.46
N ASP A 109 -4.88 -12.72 -9.08
CA ASP A 109 -4.96 -12.89 -10.54
C ASP A 109 -4.64 -11.60 -11.32
N SER A 110 -4.89 -10.44 -10.73
CA SER A 110 -4.65 -9.14 -11.35
C SER A 110 -3.19 -8.70 -11.31
N ILE A 111 -2.35 -9.28 -10.45
CA ILE A 111 -0.99 -8.79 -10.20
C ILE A 111 -0.08 -9.13 -11.38
N GLN A 112 0.72 -8.15 -11.79
CA GLN A 112 1.64 -8.27 -12.93
C GLN A 112 3.09 -8.06 -12.48
N LYS A 113 3.29 -7.31 -11.40
CA LYS A 113 4.61 -7.03 -10.86
C LYS A 113 4.55 -6.82 -9.35
N VAL A 114 5.47 -7.47 -8.65
CA VAL A 114 5.77 -7.18 -7.25
C VAL A 114 7.25 -6.88 -7.12
N ALA A 115 7.61 -5.73 -6.58
CA ALA A 115 9.00 -5.41 -6.26
C ALA A 115 9.15 -5.15 -4.77
N ALA A 116 10.20 -5.70 -4.17
CA ALA A 116 10.55 -5.43 -2.79
C ALA A 116 12.06 -5.58 -2.59
N GLN A 117 12.59 -4.85 -1.63
CA GLN A 117 13.96 -5.01 -1.17
C GLN A 117 13.98 -5.31 0.32
N PHE A 118 14.65 -6.40 0.67
CA PHE A 118 14.86 -6.81 2.05
C PHE A 118 16.34 -6.57 2.41
N GLY A 119 16.60 -6.20 3.66
CA GLY A 119 17.93 -5.79 4.14
C GLY A 119 19.02 -6.86 4.15
N GLY A 120 18.83 -8.02 3.51
CA GLY A 120 19.80 -9.11 3.48
C GLY A 120 19.66 -10.04 2.27
N LYS A 121 20.80 -10.60 1.84
CA LYS A 121 20.91 -11.51 0.68
C LYS A 121 19.91 -12.66 0.73
N ARG A 122 19.83 -13.35 1.87
CA ARG A 122 18.92 -14.50 2.08
C ARG A 122 17.45 -14.14 1.84
N LEU A 123 16.98 -13.02 2.38
CA LEU A 123 15.58 -12.58 2.20
C LEU A 123 15.32 -12.16 0.75
N ASN A 124 16.27 -11.51 0.10
CA ASN A 124 16.14 -11.18 -1.33
C ASN A 124 16.13 -12.43 -2.22
N GLU A 125 16.84 -13.50 -1.87
CA GLU A 125 16.80 -14.79 -2.58
C GLU A 125 15.47 -15.53 -2.35
N GLU A 126 14.94 -15.50 -1.13
CA GLU A 126 13.60 -16.01 -0.81
C GLU A 126 12.53 -15.27 -1.61
N PHE A 127 12.59 -13.94 -1.65
CA PHE A 127 11.68 -13.12 -2.44
C PHE A 127 11.75 -13.45 -3.94
N LYS A 128 12.94 -13.57 -4.51
CA LYS A 128 13.11 -13.99 -5.91
C LYS A 128 12.50 -15.37 -6.17
N SER A 129 12.65 -16.30 -5.22
CA SER A 129 12.05 -17.64 -5.32
C SER A 129 10.53 -17.59 -5.31
N LEU A 130 9.94 -16.71 -4.51
CA LEU A 130 8.50 -16.45 -4.51
C LEU A 130 8.03 -15.86 -5.85
N LEU A 131 8.72 -14.85 -6.39
CA LEU A 131 8.39 -14.29 -7.69
C LEU A 131 8.36 -15.38 -8.79
N MET A 132 9.41 -16.22 -8.84
CA MET A 132 9.46 -17.35 -9.79
C MET A 132 8.30 -18.34 -9.61
N LYS A 133 7.88 -18.63 -8.37
CA LYS A 133 6.74 -19.52 -8.07
C LYS A 133 5.43 -19.01 -8.69
N TYR A 134 5.26 -17.69 -8.78
CA TYR A 134 4.04 -17.05 -9.30
C TYR A 134 4.20 -16.50 -10.72
N ASN A 135 5.31 -16.78 -11.41
CA ASN A 135 5.65 -16.25 -12.73
C ASN A 135 5.68 -14.70 -12.78
N LEU A 136 6.20 -14.07 -11.72
CA LEU A 136 6.40 -12.62 -11.58
C LEU A 136 7.88 -12.22 -11.66
#